data_AF-A0A8H8XCU4-F1
#
_entry.id   AF-A0A8H8XCU4-F1
#
_cell.length_a   1.000
_cell.length_b   1.000
_cell.length_c   1.000
_cell.angle_alpha   90.00
_cell.angle_beta   90.00
_cell.angle_gamma   90.00
#
_symmetry.space_group_name_H-M   'P 1'
#
loop_
_entity.id
_entity.type
_entity.pdbx_description
1 polymer ?
#
loop_
_entity_poly.entity_id
_entity_poly.type
_entity_poly.pdbx_seq_one_letter_code
_entity_poly.pdbx_strand_id
1 'polypeptide(L)'
;MVKKDYLREIAPLKKNYKIGDKGQEVVKIEEWLMLWQLNENFTSDIIKITPDKEFDQTTEKILKQVQLFVNLPATGVVDHTTWKALVSPMTRAFDIRSFTNKTLRQKMKYFATKHLQYRASELMTDNIGPWVRSYMNDHDGAWAYWCQGFVCTILDQTFSTIGEYFNEYYADTWTVEVMREQAAAKKLLVSHQQLKDKIYLPQEGDMVLYISTKDGKAHHTEIIYQILDAKNGDMLTVGGNTNFSGSTDGVGTFLIDRNFLDTKVEVIKLIDIEVISQHKKFPNNARKLLRSYSNVIADFSDNHILFKSGKRLLFNDNKTKTADELLSNPDIKDQFYYPYQKGKITTLVKPRFDPGRIANQDFFKTIYGNTQAEVEKNLVDIVWAPKSDGRKIKVTKINGVASKIKAIGEELDKHPELKPFIRNIGGSYKWRKVKGTNRLSRHSFGIAIDLNVAKSNYWEWDCKCTDEQKILAPHTSKIPQIIIDTFEKYGFIWGGKWYHYDTMHFEYRPELL
;
A
#
# COMPACT_ATOMS: atom_id res chain seq x y z
N MET A 1 4.86 -0.31 -10.13
CA MET A 1 3.79 -0.98 -9.38
C MET A 1 4.02 -0.76 -7.91
N VAL A 2 3.00 -0.21 -7.26
CA VAL A 2 2.84 -0.08 -5.82
C VAL A 2 2.50 -1.43 -5.20
N LYS A 3 1.61 -2.21 -5.82
CA LYS A 3 1.14 -3.51 -5.33
C LYS A 3 2.07 -4.61 -5.82
N LYS A 4 2.84 -5.17 -4.89
CA LYS A 4 3.89 -6.18 -5.17
C LYS A 4 3.68 -7.50 -4.43
N ASP A 5 2.63 -7.61 -3.62
CA ASP A 5 2.43 -8.77 -2.74
C ASP A 5 2.20 -10.08 -3.52
N TYR A 6 1.71 -10.01 -4.76
CA TYR A 6 1.64 -11.15 -5.69
C TYR A 6 3.01 -11.85 -5.90
N LEU A 7 4.13 -11.14 -5.71
CA LEU A 7 5.47 -11.74 -5.80
C LEU A 7 5.69 -12.82 -4.74
N ARG A 8 5.02 -12.72 -3.58
CA ARG A 8 5.08 -13.76 -2.54
C ARG A 8 4.36 -15.03 -2.99
N GLU A 9 3.23 -14.89 -3.68
CA GLU A 9 2.44 -16.00 -4.22
C GLU A 9 3.15 -16.74 -5.35
N ILE A 10 3.99 -16.05 -6.14
CA ILE A 10 4.74 -16.68 -7.24
C ILE A 10 6.22 -16.94 -6.91
N ALA A 11 6.65 -16.64 -5.68
CA ALA A 11 8.04 -16.83 -5.26
C ALA A 11 8.51 -18.28 -5.51
N PRO A 12 9.77 -18.48 -5.95
CA PRO A 12 10.33 -19.81 -6.13
C PRO A 12 10.28 -20.62 -4.83
N LEU A 13 10.00 -21.91 -4.96
CA LEU A 13 10.05 -22.86 -3.86
C LEU A 13 11.50 -23.13 -3.43
N LYS A 14 11.70 -23.47 -2.15
CA LYS A 14 13.05 -23.73 -1.59
C LYS A 14 13.69 -25.02 -2.08
N LYS A 15 12.87 -25.99 -2.49
CA LYS A 15 13.26 -27.30 -2.97
C LYS A 15 12.16 -27.88 -3.86
N ASN A 16 12.41 -29.06 -4.43
CA ASN A 16 11.36 -29.84 -5.07
C ASN A 16 10.47 -30.50 -3.99
N TYR A 17 9.16 -30.57 -4.25
CA TYR A 17 8.18 -31.16 -3.33
C TYR A 17 7.52 -32.41 -3.91
N LYS A 18 7.29 -33.41 -3.07
CA LYS A 18 6.68 -34.70 -3.41
C LYS A 18 5.95 -35.29 -2.20
N ILE A 19 5.34 -36.48 -2.38
CA ILE A 19 4.69 -37.22 -1.29
C ILE A 19 5.59 -37.27 -0.05
N GLY A 20 5.00 -36.95 1.11
CA GLY A 20 5.66 -36.96 2.42
C GLY A 20 6.20 -35.60 2.88
N ASP A 21 6.33 -34.62 1.98
CA ASP A 21 6.75 -33.27 2.37
C ASP A 21 5.64 -32.53 3.14
N LYS A 22 6.03 -31.59 4.01
CA LYS A 22 5.12 -30.80 4.85
C LYS A 22 5.53 -29.33 4.90
N GLY A 23 4.62 -28.49 5.40
CA GLY A 23 4.86 -27.10 5.76
C GLY A 23 4.24 -26.10 4.80
N GLN A 24 4.55 -24.82 5.02
CA GLN A 24 3.86 -23.70 4.35
C GLN A 24 3.96 -23.71 2.82
N GLU A 25 5.07 -24.21 2.25
CA GLU A 25 5.21 -24.32 0.79
C GLU A 25 4.35 -25.46 0.20
N VAL A 26 4.04 -26.50 0.99
CA VAL A 26 3.07 -27.53 0.58
C VAL A 26 1.66 -26.96 0.57
N VAL A 27 1.27 -26.24 1.62
CA VAL A 27 -0.03 -25.53 1.66
C VAL A 27 -0.19 -24.61 0.45
N LYS A 28 0.86 -23.84 0.13
CA LYS A 28 0.89 -22.97 -1.04
C LYS A 28 0.72 -23.74 -2.37
N ILE A 29 1.37 -24.90 -2.52
CA ILE A 29 1.18 -25.78 -3.69
C ILE A 29 -0.28 -26.23 -3.78
N GLU A 30 -0.85 -26.67 -2.67
CA GLU A 30 -2.24 -27.16 -2.59
C GLU A 30 -3.26 -26.08 -2.95
N GLU A 31 -3.06 -24.83 -2.50
CA GLU A 31 -3.89 -23.68 -2.89
C GLU A 31 -3.88 -23.48 -4.41
N TRP A 32 -2.69 -23.51 -5.03
CA TRP A 32 -2.57 -23.37 -6.48
C TRP A 32 -3.23 -24.54 -7.23
N LEU A 33 -3.03 -25.77 -6.77
CA LEU A 33 -3.69 -26.94 -7.36
C LEU A 33 -5.20 -26.84 -7.25
N MET A 34 -5.74 -26.38 -6.12
CA MET A 34 -7.19 -26.16 -5.96
C MET A 34 -7.71 -25.15 -6.99
N LEU A 35 -7.01 -24.03 -7.22
CA LEU A 35 -7.41 -23.07 -8.25
C LEU A 35 -7.47 -23.70 -9.66
N TRP A 36 -6.52 -24.59 -9.99
CA TRP A 36 -6.59 -25.34 -11.25
C TRP A 36 -7.79 -26.28 -11.32
N GLN A 37 -8.11 -26.97 -10.22
CA GLN A 37 -9.30 -27.84 -10.15
C GLN A 37 -10.60 -27.06 -10.35
N LEU A 38 -10.76 -25.93 -9.65
CA LEU A 38 -11.97 -25.11 -9.73
C LEU A 38 -12.20 -24.54 -11.13
N ASN A 39 -11.10 -24.23 -11.82
CA ASN A 39 -11.17 -23.64 -13.15
C ASN A 39 -11.43 -24.66 -14.27
N GLU A 40 -10.88 -25.86 -14.16
CA GLU A 40 -10.87 -26.84 -15.28
C GLU A 40 -11.73 -28.09 -15.01
N ASN A 41 -12.20 -28.28 -13.77
CA ASN A 41 -13.12 -29.34 -13.34
C ASN A 41 -12.75 -30.78 -13.82
N PHE A 42 -11.44 -31.09 -13.90
CA PHE A 42 -10.94 -32.35 -14.47
C PHE A 42 -10.91 -33.53 -13.47
N THR A 43 -11.33 -33.34 -12.22
CA THR A 43 -11.32 -34.41 -11.21
C THR A 43 -12.40 -34.23 -10.14
N SER A 44 -12.94 -35.34 -9.65
CA SER A 44 -13.90 -35.39 -8.54
C SER A 44 -13.26 -35.31 -7.15
N ASP A 45 -11.93 -35.52 -7.05
CA ASP A 45 -11.23 -35.48 -5.77
C ASP A 45 -10.95 -34.04 -5.35
N ILE A 46 -11.25 -33.68 -4.10
CA ILE A 46 -11.10 -32.31 -3.60
C ILE A 46 -9.86 -32.22 -2.73
N ILE A 47 -8.95 -31.28 -3.05
CA ILE A 47 -7.87 -30.91 -2.12
C ILE A 47 -8.51 -30.29 -0.88
N LYS A 48 -8.23 -30.87 0.28
CA LYS A 48 -8.49 -30.21 1.56
C LYS A 48 -7.23 -29.45 1.97
N ILE A 49 -7.38 -28.15 2.21
CA ILE A 49 -6.27 -27.29 2.63
C ILE A 49 -6.36 -27.16 4.15
N THR A 50 -5.33 -27.62 4.85
CA THR A 50 -5.20 -27.43 6.30
C THR A 50 -3.79 -26.99 6.67
N PRO A 51 -3.62 -26.16 7.71
CA PRO A 51 -2.30 -25.89 8.26
C PRO A 51 -1.57 -27.21 8.55
N ASP A 52 -0.28 -27.29 8.21
CA ASP A 52 0.60 -28.44 8.43
C ASP A 52 0.22 -29.74 7.68
N LYS A 53 -0.61 -29.62 6.64
CA LYS A 53 -0.93 -30.75 5.77
C LYS A 53 0.33 -31.31 5.09
N GLU A 54 0.33 -32.63 4.96
CA GLU A 54 1.31 -33.39 4.22
C GLU A 54 0.91 -33.46 2.74
N PHE A 55 1.91 -33.34 1.86
CA PHE A 55 1.74 -33.66 0.46
C PHE A 55 1.40 -35.14 0.35
N ASP A 56 0.11 -35.43 0.17
CA ASP A 56 -0.45 -36.78 0.22
C ASP A 56 -0.67 -37.36 -1.19
N GLN A 57 -1.19 -38.60 -1.23
CA GLN A 57 -1.52 -39.27 -2.50
C GLN A 57 -2.58 -38.52 -3.31
N THR A 58 -3.52 -37.84 -2.65
CA THR A 58 -4.53 -37.01 -3.32
C THR A 58 -3.87 -35.81 -4.01
N THR A 59 -2.95 -35.14 -3.32
CA THR A 59 -2.17 -34.00 -3.84
C THR A 59 -1.32 -34.43 -5.03
N GLU A 60 -0.65 -35.58 -4.94
CA GLU A 60 0.14 -36.12 -6.05
C GLU A 60 -0.70 -36.48 -7.27
N LYS A 61 -1.86 -37.12 -7.06
CA LYS A 61 -2.80 -37.46 -8.13
C LYS A 61 -3.25 -36.21 -8.88
N ILE A 62 -3.64 -35.17 -8.15
CA ILE A 62 -4.12 -33.92 -8.73
C ILE A 62 -3.00 -33.18 -9.44
N LEU A 63 -1.80 -33.15 -8.85
CA LEU A 63 -0.63 -32.59 -9.49
C LEU A 63 -0.33 -33.26 -10.84
N LYS A 64 -0.35 -34.60 -10.91
CA LYS A 64 -0.12 -35.33 -12.17
C LYS A 64 -1.12 -34.92 -13.26
N GLN A 65 -2.38 -34.70 -12.90
CA GLN A 65 -3.38 -34.21 -13.84
C GLN A 65 -3.10 -32.79 -14.31
N VAL A 66 -2.75 -31.88 -13.39
CA VAL A 66 -2.36 -30.51 -13.76
C VAL A 66 -1.11 -30.51 -14.63
N GLN A 67 -0.11 -31.33 -14.32
CA GLN A 67 1.09 -31.50 -15.15
C GLN A 67 0.72 -31.89 -16.59
N LEU A 68 -0.13 -32.91 -16.77
CA LEU A 68 -0.61 -33.29 -18.11
C LEU A 68 -1.37 -32.14 -18.80
N PHE A 69 -2.26 -31.47 -18.07
CA PHE A 69 -3.05 -30.35 -18.60
C PHE A 69 -2.17 -29.21 -19.12
N VAL A 70 -1.09 -28.88 -18.40
CA VAL A 70 -0.14 -27.83 -18.80
C VAL A 70 0.99 -28.37 -19.71
N ASN A 71 0.81 -29.55 -20.30
CA ASN A 71 1.74 -30.22 -21.22
C ASN A 71 3.13 -30.51 -20.61
N LEU A 72 3.17 -30.95 -19.36
CA LEU A 72 4.35 -31.44 -18.64
C LEU A 72 4.23 -32.95 -18.36
N PRO A 73 5.37 -33.67 -18.17
CA PRO A 73 5.34 -35.04 -17.69
C PRO A 73 4.67 -35.16 -16.32
N ALA A 74 3.80 -36.16 -16.14
CA ALA A 74 3.12 -36.46 -14.87
C ALA A 74 4.06 -37.13 -13.84
N THR A 75 5.08 -36.41 -13.39
CA THR A 75 6.07 -36.91 -12.43
C THR A 75 5.54 -37.05 -11.01
N GLY A 76 4.49 -36.30 -10.64
CA GLY A 76 4.05 -36.20 -9.24
C GLY A 76 4.97 -35.39 -8.34
N VAL A 77 5.96 -34.71 -8.92
CA VAL A 77 6.93 -33.87 -8.20
C VAL A 77 6.77 -32.42 -8.64
N VAL A 78 6.63 -31.51 -7.68
CA VAL A 78 6.68 -30.07 -7.95
C VAL A 78 8.14 -29.65 -8.00
N ASP A 79 8.72 -29.69 -9.19
CA ASP A 79 10.01 -29.07 -9.49
C ASP A 79 9.84 -27.61 -9.94
N HIS A 80 10.95 -26.94 -10.24
CA HIS A 80 10.94 -25.56 -10.69
C HIS A 80 10.08 -25.34 -11.96
N THR A 81 10.08 -26.29 -12.90
CA THR A 81 9.30 -26.20 -14.14
C THR A 81 7.80 -26.32 -13.86
N THR A 82 7.43 -27.31 -13.05
CA THR A 82 6.05 -27.54 -12.59
C THR A 82 5.54 -26.33 -11.81
N TRP A 83 6.34 -25.81 -10.87
CA TRP A 83 5.98 -24.63 -10.09
C TRP A 83 5.71 -23.41 -10.97
N LYS A 84 6.60 -23.14 -11.95
CA LYS A 84 6.40 -22.06 -12.92
C LYS A 84 5.10 -22.21 -13.71
N ALA A 85 4.73 -23.43 -14.09
CA ALA A 85 3.47 -23.68 -14.79
C ALA A 85 2.26 -23.45 -13.86
N LEU A 86 2.31 -23.93 -12.62
CA LEU A 86 1.24 -23.77 -11.63
C LEU A 86 0.90 -22.29 -11.38
N VAL A 87 1.90 -21.44 -11.17
CA VAL A 87 1.71 -20.01 -10.86
C VAL A 87 1.64 -19.11 -12.11
N SER A 88 1.66 -19.72 -13.30
CA SER A 88 1.66 -18.98 -14.56
C SER A 88 0.43 -18.10 -14.80
N PRO A 89 -0.80 -18.43 -14.35
CA PRO A 89 -1.96 -17.54 -14.50
C PRO A 89 -1.72 -16.16 -13.89
N MET A 90 -1.27 -16.09 -12.64
CA MET A 90 -0.96 -14.83 -11.96
C MET A 90 0.28 -14.15 -12.55
N THR A 91 1.32 -14.91 -12.87
CA THR A 91 2.52 -14.34 -13.52
C THR A 91 2.16 -13.60 -14.81
N ARG A 92 1.25 -14.16 -15.63
CA ARG A 92 0.80 -13.55 -16.89
C ARG A 92 -0.22 -12.43 -16.69
N ALA A 93 -1.05 -12.51 -15.66
CA ALA A 93 -1.99 -11.44 -15.33
C ALA A 93 -1.27 -10.18 -14.84
N PHE A 94 -0.21 -10.35 -14.03
CA PHE A 94 0.60 -9.25 -13.49
C PHE A 94 1.71 -8.75 -14.43
N ASP A 95 1.87 -9.31 -15.64
CA ASP A 95 2.89 -8.87 -16.58
C ASP A 95 2.50 -7.57 -17.31
N ILE A 96 3.12 -6.46 -16.89
CA ILE A 96 2.89 -5.13 -17.46
C ILE A 96 3.75 -4.80 -18.69
N ARG A 97 4.73 -5.64 -19.04
CA ARG A 97 5.76 -5.31 -20.06
C ARG A 97 5.21 -5.33 -21.48
N SER A 98 4.11 -6.03 -21.71
CA SER A 98 3.59 -6.35 -23.03
C SER A 98 2.65 -5.28 -23.63
N PHE A 99 2.42 -4.15 -22.95
CA PHE A 99 1.33 -3.24 -23.33
C PHE A 99 1.65 -1.74 -23.19
N THR A 100 2.60 -1.24 -23.98
CA THR A 100 3.14 0.14 -23.85
C THR A 100 2.38 1.19 -24.67
N ASN A 101 2.01 0.94 -25.93
CA ASN A 101 1.49 1.95 -26.87
C ASN A 101 -0.05 2.00 -26.99
N LYS A 102 -0.74 2.31 -25.90
CA LYS A 102 -2.22 2.38 -25.83
C LYS A 102 -2.69 3.51 -24.93
N THR A 103 -3.94 3.95 -25.11
CA THR A 103 -4.53 4.97 -24.23
C THR A 103 -4.69 4.43 -22.80
N LEU A 104 -4.86 5.32 -21.82
CA LEU A 104 -5.07 4.93 -20.42
C LEU A 104 -6.30 4.01 -20.27
N ARG A 105 -7.40 4.32 -20.96
CA ARG A 105 -8.63 3.51 -20.98
C ARG A 105 -8.40 2.11 -21.57
N GLN A 106 -7.68 2.03 -22.69
CA GLN A 106 -7.33 0.74 -23.31
C GLN A 106 -6.45 -0.11 -22.39
N LYS A 107 -5.52 0.50 -21.65
CA LYS A 107 -4.71 -0.19 -20.64
C LYS A 107 -5.56 -0.69 -19.47
N MET A 108 -6.46 0.14 -18.95
CA MET A 108 -7.41 -0.22 -17.88
C MET A 108 -8.22 -1.46 -18.27
N LYS A 109 -8.82 -1.44 -19.46
CA LYS A 109 -9.56 -2.58 -20.03
C LYS A 109 -8.69 -3.81 -20.22
N TYR A 110 -7.50 -3.67 -20.81
CA TYR A 110 -6.58 -4.78 -21.05
C TYR A 110 -6.20 -5.52 -19.76
N PHE A 111 -5.81 -4.80 -18.71
CA PHE A 111 -5.43 -5.42 -17.45
C PHE A 111 -6.63 -6.06 -16.74
N ALA A 112 -7.82 -5.43 -16.77
CA ALA A 112 -9.04 -6.09 -16.29
C ALA A 112 -9.30 -7.41 -17.04
N THR A 113 -9.18 -7.42 -18.37
CA THR A 113 -9.34 -8.62 -19.20
C THR A 113 -8.31 -9.70 -18.89
N LYS A 114 -7.06 -9.35 -18.57
CA LYS A 114 -6.03 -10.33 -18.19
C LYS A 114 -6.44 -11.14 -16.97
N HIS A 115 -6.95 -10.47 -15.94
CA HIS A 115 -7.36 -11.13 -14.71
C HIS A 115 -8.64 -11.96 -14.89
N LEU A 116 -9.54 -11.54 -15.78
CA LEU A 116 -10.67 -12.36 -16.25
C LEU A 116 -10.18 -13.61 -17.04
N GLN A 117 -9.29 -13.41 -18.02
CA GLN A 117 -8.76 -14.47 -18.89
C GLN A 117 -8.02 -15.55 -18.10
N TYR A 118 -7.27 -15.14 -17.08
CA TYR A 118 -6.52 -16.05 -16.21
C TYR A 118 -7.30 -16.43 -14.94
N ARG A 119 -8.63 -16.21 -14.95
CA ARG A 119 -9.60 -16.69 -13.96
C ARG A 119 -9.17 -16.41 -12.52
N ALA A 120 -8.94 -15.14 -12.21
CA ALA A 120 -8.71 -14.73 -10.83
C ALA A 120 -9.93 -15.07 -9.97
N SER A 121 -9.71 -15.87 -8.92
CA SER A 121 -10.77 -16.39 -8.05
C SER A 121 -10.27 -16.59 -6.62
N GLU A 122 -11.21 -16.64 -5.68
CA GLU A 122 -10.97 -17.19 -4.36
C GLU A 122 -10.91 -18.72 -4.39
N LEU A 123 -10.51 -19.32 -3.28
CA LEU A 123 -10.63 -20.76 -3.04
C LEU A 123 -12.08 -21.11 -2.64
N MET A 124 -12.33 -22.35 -2.24
CA MET A 124 -13.67 -22.81 -1.80
C MET A 124 -14.20 -22.16 -0.51
N THR A 125 -13.44 -21.26 0.10
CA THR A 125 -13.84 -20.53 1.30
C THR A 125 -13.79 -19.04 0.99
N ASP A 126 -14.76 -18.31 1.54
CA ASP A 126 -15.00 -16.92 1.20
C ASP A 126 -13.75 -16.06 1.41
N ASN A 127 -13.42 -15.30 0.36
CA ASN A 127 -12.41 -14.27 0.35
C ASN A 127 -11.01 -14.79 0.80
N ILE A 128 -10.65 -16.03 0.44
CA ILE A 128 -9.30 -16.57 0.69
C ILE A 128 -8.53 -16.98 -0.57
N GLY A 129 -7.21 -17.00 -0.45
CA GLY A 129 -6.32 -17.62 -1.41
C GLY A 129 -5.37 -16.67 -2.15
N PRO A 130 -4.55 -17.22 -3.06
CA PRO A 130 -3.45 -16.49 -3.68
C PRO A 130 -3.86 -15.19 -4.39
N TRP A 131 -4.97 -15.21 -5.14
CA TRP A 131 -5.45 -14.00 -5.82
C TRP A 131 -5.94 -12.94 -4.83
N VAL A 132 -6.71 -13.34 -3.81
CA VAL A 132 -7.20 -12.43 -2.78
C VAL A 132 -6.03 -11.76 -2.07
N ARG A 133 -5.07 -12.53 -1.57
CA ARG A 133 -3.84 -12.02 -0.94
C ARG A 133 -3.06 -11.08 -1.86
N SER A 134 -3.00 -11.38 -3.16
CA SER A 134 -2.34 -10.50 -4.14
C SER A 134 -3.00 -9.13 -4.28
N TYR A 135 -4.33 -9.04 -4.14
CA TYR A 135 -5.08 -7.78 -4.20
C TYR A 135 -5.14 -7.06 -2.85
N MET A 136 -5.11 -7.81 -1.76
CA MET A 136 -5.38 -7.36 -0.39
C MET A 136 -4.10 -7.22 0.44
N ASN A 137 -2.98 -6.88 -0.21
CA ASN A 137 -1.64 -6.76 0.36
C ASN A 137 -1.31 -7.88 1.36
N ASP A 138 -1.45 -9.13 0.92
CA ASP A 138 -1.15 -10.38 1.65
C ASP A 138 -2.08 -10.68 2.82
N HIS A 139 -3.28 -10.10 2.80
CA HIS A 139 -4.35 -10.45 3.70
C HIS A 139 -5.44 -11.21 2.97
N ASP A 140 -6.08 -12.12 3.68
CA ASP A 140 -7.28 -12.80 3.21
C ASP A 140 -8.15 -13.22 4.41
N GLY A 141 -9.30 -13.83 4.12
CA GLY A 141 -10.31 -14.25 5.09
C GLY A 141 -11.66 -13.59 4.82
N ALA A 142 -12.72 -14.06 5.47
CA ALA A 142 -14.11 -13.64 5.20
C ALA A 142 -14.38 -12.11 5.24
N TRP A 143 -13.50 -11.31 5.86
CA TRP A 143 -13.60 -9.85 5.89
C TRP A 143 -13.01 -9.16 4.64
N ALA A 144 -12.24 -9.89 3.83
CA ALA A 144 -11.37 -9.37 2.78
C ALA A 144 -12.11 -9.25 1.43
N TYR A 145 -13.24 -8.54 1.42
CA TYR A 145 -14.00 -8.25 0.20
C TYR A 145 -13.10 -7.58 -0.85
N TRP A 146 -12.68 -8.35 -1.85
CA TRP A 146 -11.51 -8.01 -2.67
C TRP A 146 -11.84 -7.23 -3.95
N CYS A 147 -13.10 -6.82 -4.16
CA CYS A 147 -13.52 -6.05 -5.33
C CYS A 147 -12.72 -4.74 -5.49
N GLN A 148 -12.56 -3.97 -4.41
CA GLN A 148 -11.77 -2.73 -4.45
C GLN A 148 -10.27 -3.00 -4.56
N GLY A 149 -9.76 -4.06 -3.92
CA GLY A 149 -8.37 -4.49 -4.05
C GLY A 149 -8.02 -4.86 -5.50
N PHE A 150 -8.94 -5.54 -6.19
CA PHE A 150 -8.87 -5.84 -7.62
C PHE A 150 -8.80 -4.55 -8.44
N VAL A 151 -9.74 -3.62 -8.27
CA VAL A 151 -9.75 -2.33 -9.00
C VAL A 151 -8.45 -1.53 -8.77
N CYS A 152 -7.96 -1.46 -7.52
CA CYS A 152 -6.68 -0.82 -7.20
C CYS A 152 -5.50 -1.49 -7.90
N THR A 153 -5.55 -2.81 -8.10
CA THR A 153 -4.52 -3.56 -8.85
C THR A 153 -4.53 -3.22 -10.33
N ILE A 154 -5.71 -3.16 -10.94
CA ILE A 154 -5.83 -2.79 -12.35
C ILE A 154 -5.39 -1.34 -12.58
N LEU A 155 -5.73 -0.43 -11.67
CA LEU A 155 -5.20 0.94 -11.66
C LEU A 155 -3.67 0.93 -11.55
N ASP A 156 -3.09 0.20 -10.60
CA ASP A 156 -1.64 0.17 -10.40
C ASP A 156 -0.89 -0.35 -11.64
N GLN A 157 -1.37 -1.42 -12.27
CA GLN A 157 -0.81 -1.93 -13.53
C GLN A 157 -0.89 -0.88 -14.64
N THR A 158 -2.07 -0.28 -14.80
CA THR A 158 -2.35 0.75 -15.82
C THR A 158 -1.39 1.93 -15.70
N PHE A 159 -1.29 2.53 -14.51
CA PHE A 159 -0.44 3.70 -14.27
C PHE A 159 1.05 3.34 -14.29
N SER A 160 1.42 2.17 -13.79
CA SER A 160 2.82 1.72 -13.83
C SER A 160 3.37 1.63 -15.24
N THR A 161 2.54 1.28 -16.23
CA THR A 161 2.99 1.19 -17.64
C THR A 161 3.31 2.53 -18.28
N ILE A 162 2.88 3.64 -17.69
CA ILE A 162 3.16 4.99 -18.16
C ILE A 162 4.15 5.74 -17.24
N GLY A 163 4.82 5.00 -16.35
CA GLY A 163 5.79 5.52 -15.38
C GLY A 163 5.15 6.28 -14.22
N GLU A 164 3.89 5.98 -13.89
CA GLU A 164 3.09 6.74 -12.96
C GLU A 164 2.57 5.94 -11.78
N TYR A 165 2.14 6.63 -10.74
CA TYR A 165 1.56 6.05 -9.53
C TYR A 165 0.06 6.36 -9.47
N PHE A 166 -0.77 5.32 -9.49
CA PHE A 166 -2.23 5.50 -9.46
C PHE A 166 -2.70 6.23 -8.20
N ASN A 167 -1.99 6.04 -7.08
CA ASN A 167 -2.32 6.64 -5.79
C ASN A 167 -2.01 8.16 -5.68
N GLU A 168 -1.49 8.77 -6.74
CA GLU A 168 -1.55 10.23 -6.93
C GLU A 168 -2.96 10.70 -7.28
N TYR A 169 -3.78 9.83 -7.89
CA TYR A 169 -5.08 10.17 -8.45
C TYR A 169 -6.22 9.46 -7.72
N TYR A 170 -5.99 8.25 -7.22
CA TYR A 170 -6.98 7.41 -6.53
C TYR A 170 -6.49 6.93 -5.17
N ALA A 171 -7.36 6.27 -4.40
CA ALA A 171 -7.03 5.83 -3.05
C ALA A 171 -6.41 4.44 -3.16
N ASP A 172 -5.26 4.23 -2.53
CA ASP A 172 -4.77 2.86 -2.30
C ASP A 172 -5.50 2.30 -1.07
N THR A 173 -6.63 1.66 -1.33
CA THR A 173 -7.59 1.21 -0.32
C THR A 173 -8.24 -0.12 -0.72
N TRP A 174 -8.85 -0.79 0.25
CA TRP A 174 -9.76 -1.92 0.02
C TRP A 174 -11.21 -1.59 0.33
N THR A 175 -11.49 -0.37 0.79
CA THR A 175 -12.84 0.08 1.12
C THR A 175 -13.38 0.94 -0.01
N VAL A 176 -14.48 0.49 -0.63
CA VAL A 176 -15.12 1.18 -1.76
C VAL A 176 -15.54 2.60 -1.37
N GLU A 177 -16.09 2.80 -0.17
CA GLU A 177 -16.47 4.13 0.31
C GLU A 177 -15.28 5.09 0.42
N VAL A 178 -14.10 4.62 0.84
CA VAL A 178 -12.90 5.46 0.90
C VAL A 178 -12.47 5.91 -0.50
N MET A 179 -12.59 5.02 -1.49
CA MET A 179 -12.35 5.36 -2.90
C MET A 179 -13.34 6.42 -3.40
N ARG A 180 -14.64 6.24 -3.09
CA ARG A 180 -15.71 7.19 -3.42
C ARG A 180 -15.47 8.57 -2.84
N GLU A 181 -15.20 8.67 -1.53
CA GLU A 181 -14.93 9.93 -0.83
C GLU A 181 -13.75 10.68 -1.45
N GLN A 182 -12.67 9.96 -1.77
CA GLN A 182 -11.48 10.57 -2.36
C GLN A 182 -11.74 11.01 -3.82
N ALA A 183 -12.48 10.22 -4.59
CA ALA A 183 -12.89 10.60 -5.94
C ALA A 183 -13.77 11.86 -5.93
N ALA A 184 -14.69 11.98 -4.97
CA ALA A 184 -15.49 13.19 -4.78
C ALA A 184 -14.62 14.40 -4.45
N ALA A 185 -13.67 14.25 -3.52
CA ALA A 185 -12.73 15.31 -3.15
C ALA A 185 -11.85 15.78 -4.33
N LYS A 186 -11.63 14.91 -5.32
CA LYS A 186 -10.90 15.21 -6.57
C LYS A 186 -11.80 15.55 -7.74
N LYS A 187 -13.11 15.70 -7.54
CA LYS A 187 -14.11 16.01 -8.57
C LYS A 187 -14.17 14.96 -9.70
N LEU A 188 -13.84 13.71 -9.38
CA LEU A 188 -13.91 12.57 -10.30
C LEU A 188 -15.21 11.76 -10.14
N LEU A 189 -15.96 11.95 -9.05
CA LEU A 189 -17.22 11.28 -8.82
C LEU A 189 -18.35 11.91 -9.65
N VAL A 190 -19.17 11.05 -10.25
CA VAL A 190 -20.39 11.39 -10.99
C VAL A 190 -21.56 10.75 -10.26
N SER A 191 -22.50 11.57 -9.81
CA SER A 191 -23.68 11.09 -9.09
C SER A 191 -24.69 10.43 -10.04
N HIS A 192 -25.56 9.58 -9.49
CA HIS A 192 -26.70 9.03 -10.22
C HIS A 192 -27.52 10.12 -10.95
N GLN A 193 -27.76 11.26 -10.29
CA GLN A 193 -28.52 12.36 -10.88
C GLN A 193 -27.83 12.92 -12.14
N GLN A 194 -26.49 13.08 -12.10
CA GLN A 194 -25.73 13.53 -13.27
C GLN A 194 -25.76 12.51 -14.43
N LEU A 195 -25.80 11.21 -14.12
CA LEU A 195 -25.96 10.14 -15.12
C LEU A 195 -27.37 10.19 -15.75
N LYS A 196 -28.41 10.31 -14.92
CA LYS A 196 -29.81 10.41 -15.34
C LYS A 196 -30.08 11.64 -16.20
N ASP A 197 -29.50 12.78 -15.81
CA ASP A 197 -29.60 14.05 -16.55
C ASP A 197 -28.69 14.09 -17.78
N LYS A 198 -27.94 13.01 -18.04
CA LYS A 198 -27.00 12.88 -19.17
C LYS A 198 -25.92 13.98 -19.19
N ILE A 199 -25.56 14.50 -18.02
CA ILE A 199 -24.46 15.46 -17.84
C ILE A 199 -23.11 14.77 -18.12
N TYR A 200 -23.04 13.46 -17.86
CA TYR A 200 -21.88 12.64 -18.18
C TYR A 200 -22.32 11.30 -18.73
N LEU A 201 -21.73 10.89 -19.86
CA LEU A 201 -21.84 9.54 -20.39
C LEU A 201 -20.65 8.72 -19.88
N PRO A 202 -20.87 7.63 -19.13
CA PRO A 202 -19.78 6.75 -18.70
C PRO A 202 -18.97 6.21 -19.88
N GLN A 203 -17.67 5.99 -19.65
CA GLN A 203 -16.73 5.54 -20.68
C GLN A 203 -16.00 4.27 -20.25
N GLU A 204 -15.47 3.51 -21.21
CA GLU A 204 -14.62 2.36 -20.94
C GLU A 204 -13.45 2.74 -20.02
N GLY A 205 -13.20 1.94 -18.99
CA GLY A 205 -12.17 2.17 -17.99
C GLY A 205 -12.57 3.10 -16.84
N ASP A 206 -13.74 3.75 -16.89
CA ASP A 206 -14.33 4.33 -15.68
C ASP A 206 -14.66 3.22 -14.67
N MET A 207 -14.79 3.58 -13.39
CA MET A 207 -15.17 2.64 -12.34
C MET A 207 -16.61 2.89 -11.94
N VAL A 208 -17.42 1.84 -11.89
CA VAL A 208 -18.79 1.91 -11.38
C VAL A 208 -18.80 1.59 -9.89
N LEU A 209 -19.64 2.30 -9.12
CA LEU A 209 -19.88 2.07 -7.70
C LEU A 209 -21.33 1.68 -7.48
N TYR A 210 -21.55 0.70 -6.60
CA TYR A 210 -22.88 0.28 -6.16
C TYR A 210 -23.16 0.79 -4.75
N ILE A 211 -24.25 1.52 -4.61
CA ILE A 211 -24.64 2.22 -3.39
C ILE A 211 -25.67 1.39 -2.64
N SER A 212 -25.39 1.13 -1.36
CA SER A 212 -26.29 0.44 -0.45
C SER A 212 -27.49 1.33 -0.13
N THR A 213 -28.71 0.80 -0.27
CA THR A 213 -29.92 1.52 0.14
C THR A 213 -30.11 1.57 1.66
N LYS A 214 -29.35 0.77 2.41
CA LYS A 214 -29.46 0.69 3.87
C LYS A 214 -28.82 1.89 4.56
N ASP A 215 -27.66 2.33 4.06
CA ASP A 215 -26.81 3.33 4.71
C ASP A 215 -26.22 4.35 3.73
N GLY A 216 -26.54 4.26 2.43
CA GLY A 216 -26.08 5.20 1.40
C GLY A 216 -24.60 5.08 1.06
N LYS A 217 -23.90 4.04 1.54
CA LYS A 217 -22.47 3.83 1.30
C LYS A 217 -22.22 2.97 0.08
N ALA A 218 -21.11 3.23 -0.61
CA ALA A 218 -20.63 2.34 -1.67
C ALA A 218 -20.05 1.06 -1.05
N HIS A 219 -20.49 -0.09 -1.55
CA HIS A 219 -20.14 -1.41 -1.02
C HIS A 219 -19.53 -2.34 -2.06
N HIS A 220 -19.71 -2.07 -3.36
CA HIS A 220 -19.12 -2.85 -4.44
C HIS A 220 -18.65 -1.94 -5.59
N THR A 221 -17.67 -2.39 -6.36
CA THR A 221 -17.12 -1.65 -7.50
C THR A 221 -16.63 -2.57 -8.61
N GLU A 222 -16.79 -2.13 -9.85
CA GLU A 222 -16.37 -2.84 -11.05
C GLU A 222 -15.78 -1.83 -12.07
N ILE A 223 -15.07 -2.32 -13.08
CA ILE A 223 -14.51 -1.50 -14.16
C ILE A 223 -15.44 -1.57 -15.36
N ILE A 224 -15.84 -0.42 -15.92
CA ILE A 224 -16.66 -0.38 -17.13
C ILE A 224 -15.85 -0.91 -18.31
N TYR A 225 -16.29 -2.02 -18.88
CA TYR A 225 -15.63 -2.71 -19.98
C TYR A 225 -16.08 -2.18 -21.34
N GLN A 226 -17.39 -1.93 -21.49
CA GLN A 226 -18.00 -1.46 -22.72
C GLN A 226 -19.36 -0.83 -22.44
N ILE A 227 -19.70 0.25 -23.15
CA ILE A 227 -21.06 0.77 -23.19
C ILE A 227 -21.81 0.06 -24.33
N LEU A 228 -22.92 -0.62 -23.99
CA LEU A 228 -23.74 -1.35 -24.95
C LEU A 228 -24.85 -0.46 -25.52
N ASP A 229 -25.54 0.27 -24.64
CA ASP A 229 -26.61 1.20 -25.02
C ASP A 229 -26.57 2.45 -24.13
N ALA A 230 -26.03 3.54 -24.67
CA ALA A 230 -25.94 4.82 -23.99
C ALA A 230 -27.31 5.46 -23.69
N LYS A 231 -28.36 5.10 -24.44
CA LYS A 231 -29.71 5.65 -24.26
C LYS A 231 -30.40 5.00 -23.07
N ASN A 232 -30.29 3.68 -22.95
CA ASN A 232 -30.96 2.89 -21.92
C ASN A 232 -30.09 2.63 -20.68
N GLY A 233 -28.79 2.92 -20.75
CA GLY A 233 -27.87 2.77 -19.63
C GLY A 233 -27.08 1.46 -19.63
N ASP A 234 -27.22 0.62 -20.64
CA ASP A 234 -26.67 -0.74 -20.62
C ASP A 234 -25.16 -0.73 -20.86
N MET A 235 -24.45 -1.48 -20.03
CA MET A 235 -23.00 -1.60 -20.07
C MET A 235 -22.54 -2.99 -19.65
N LEU A 236 -21.36 -3.38 -20.13
CA LEU A 236 -20.59 -4.50 -19.60
C LEU A 236 -19.55 -3.97 -18.62
N THR A 237 -19.33 -4.73 -17.56
CA THR A 237 -18.36 -4.42 -16.51
C THR A 237 -17.51 -5.65 -16.20
N VAL A 238 -16.26 -5.44 -15.80
CA VAL A 238 -15.41 -6.49 -15.23
C VAL A 238 -15.25 -6.22 -13.74
N GLY A 239 -15.76 -7.14 -12.91
CA GLY A 239 -15.70 -7.07 -11.45
C GLY A 239 -14.86 -8.18 -10.86
N GLY A 240 -14.15 -7.92 -9.78
CA GLY A 240 -13.60 -8.94 -8.87
C GLY A 240 -14.52 -9.10 -7.66
N ASN A 241 -14.39 -10.20 -6.93
CA ASN A 241 -15.32 -10.59 -5.86
C ASN A 241 -16.79 -10.46 -6.30
N THR A 242 -17.10 -10.99 -7.48
CA THR A 242 -18.45 -10.94 -8.06
C THR A 242 -18.89 -12.34 -8.51
N ASN A 243 -20.16 -12.47 -8.87
CA ASN A 243 -20.75 -13.71 -9.38
C ASN A 243 -21.97 -13.37 -10.25
N PHE A 244 -22.59 -14.39 -10.86
CA PHE A 244 -23.78 -14.19 -11.69
C PHE A 244 -25.07 -13.92 -10.88
N SER A 245 -25.05 -14.14 -9.56
CA SER A 245 -26.22 -13.96 -8.69
C SER A 245 -26.30 -12.58 -8.02
N GLY A 246 -25.28 -11.73 -8.16
CA GLY A 246 -25.25 -10.37 -7.62
C GLY A 246 -25.16 -10.29 -6.09
N SER A 247 -24.62 -11.33 -5.42
CA SER A 247 -24.39 -11.28 -3.97
C SER A 247 -23.11 -10.49 -3.61
N THR A 248 -22.95 -10.16 -2.34
CA THR A 248 -21.78 -9.48 -1.76
C THR A 248 -20.52 -10.35 -1.69
N ASP A 249 -20.67 -11.66 -1.90
CA ASP A 249 -19.62 -12.68 -1.78
C ASP A 249 -19.47 -13.40 -3.12
N GLY A 250 -18.57 -12.87 -3.94
CA GLY A 250 -18.39 -13.33 -5.29
C GLY A 250 -17.15 -14.20 -5.45
N VAL A 251 -17.30 -15.30 -6.17
CA VAL A 251 -16.27 -16.34 -6.22
C VAL A 251 -15.08 -16.01 -7.14
N GLY A 252 -15.14 -14.91 -7.89
CA GLY A 252 -14.10 -14.61 -8.88
C GLY A 252 -14.27 -13.32 -9.66
N THR A 253 -13.46 -13.21 -10.71
CA THR A 253 -13.52 -12.13 -11.69
C THR A 253 -14.42 -12.52 -12.85
N PHE A 254 -15.46 -11.72 -13.12
CA PHE A 254 -16.44 -11.98 -14.17
C PHE A 254 -16.73 -10.74 -15.01
N LEU A 255 -17.21 -10.99 -16.23
CA LEU A 255 -17.82 -9.99 -17.10
C LEU A 255 -19.34 -10.00 -16.88
N ILE A 256 -19.93 -8.86 -16.54
CA ILE A 256 -21.32 -8.77 -16.10
C ILE A 256 -22.04 -7.60 -16.78
N ASP A 257 -23.28 -7.85 -17.21
CA ASP A 257 -24.22 -6.84 -17.69
C ASP A 257 -24.76 -6.00 -16.53
N ARG A 258 -24.69 -4.67 -16.68
CA ARG A 258 -25.09 -3.69 -15.68
C ARG A 258 -25.80 -2.53 -16.36
N ASN A 259 -26.46 -1.71 -15.56
CA ASN A 259 -27.11 -0.49 -16.05
C ASN A 259 -26.61 0.72 -15.25
N PHE A 260 -25.97 1.70 -15.92
CA PHE A 260 -25.43 2.89 -15.25
C PHE A 260 -26.49 3.96 -14.94
N LEU A 261 -27.74 3.77 -15.39
CA LEU A 261 -28.87 4.61 -15.02
C LEU A 261 -29.66 4.05 -13.82
N ASP A 262 -29.20 2.97 -13.18
CA ASP A 262 -29.77 2.52 -11.91
C ASP A 262 -29.59 3.61 -10.84
N THR A 263 -30.64 3.85 -10.06
CA THR A 263 -30.68 4.79 -8.91
C THR A 263 -29.60 4.56 -7.87
N LYS A 264 -29.03 3.36 -7.81
CA LYS A 264 -28.01 2.93 -6.84
C LYS A 264 -26.61 2.91 -7.44
N VAL A 265 -26.42 3.54 -8.60
CA VAL A 265 -25.13 3.57 -9.29
C VAL A 265 -24.54 4.98 -9.29
N GLU A 266 -23.25 5.05 -8.98
CA GLU A 266 -22.40 6.21 -9.24
C GLU A 266 -21.20 5.78 -10.10
N VAL A 267 -20.53 6.74 -10.72
CA VAL A 267 -19.36 6.47 -11.56
C VAL A 267 -18.19 7.33 -11.12
N ILE A 268 -17.02 6.72 -10.98
CA ILE A 268 -15.74 7.44 -10.85
C ILE A 268 -15.08 7.50 -12.21
N LYS A 269 -14.83 8.72 -12.69
CA LYS A 269 -14.12 8.96 -13.94
C LYS A 269 -12.69 8.46 -13.87
N LEU A 270 -12.23 7.81 -14.94
CA LEU A 270 -10.80 7.67 -15.18
C LEU A 270 -10.21 9.06 -15.45
N ILE A 271 -9.13 9.42 -14.76
CA ILE A 271 -8.48 10.74 -14.85
C ILE A 271 -7.95 10.95 -16.27
N ASP A 272 -8.08 12.18 -16.76
CA ASP A 272 -7.63 12.56 -18.08
C ASP A 272 -6.10 12.56 -18.18
N ILE A 273 -5.59 12.14 -19.34
CA ILE A 273 -4.15 12.01 -19.58
C ILE A 273 -3.45 13.38 -19.58
N GLU A 274 -4.19 14.45 -19.84
CA GLU A 274 -3.73 15.84 -19.79
C GLU A 274 -3.37 16.24 -18.37
N VAL A 275 -4.17 15.85 -17.37
CA VAL A 275 -3.88 16.12 -15.94
C VAL A 275 -2.59 15.40 -15.53
N ILE A 276 -2.46 14.13 -15.93
CA ILE A 276 -1.23 13.36 -15.69
C ILE A 276 -0.03 14.05 -16.37
N SER A 277 -0.20 14.50 -17.60
CA SER A 277 0.85 15.17 -18.38
C SER A 277 1.27 16.52 -17.77
N GLN A 278 0.34 17.23 -17.12
CA GLN A 278 0.66 18.43 -16.33
C GLN A 278 1.45 18.08 -15.08
N HIS A 279 1.00 17.10 -14.30
CA HIS A 279 1.71 16.66 -13.09
C HIS A 279 3.11 16.11 -13.38
N LYS A 280 3.33 15.48 -14.54
CA LYS A 280 4.66 15.05 -15.01
C LYS A 280 5.67 16.18 -15.15
N LYS A 281 5.22 17.44 -15.29
CA LYS A 281 6.09 18.61 -15.33
C LYS A 281 6.54 19.06 -13.94
N PHE A 282 5.88 18.59 -12.88
CA PHE A 282 6.24 18.95 -11.51
C PHE A 282 7.54 18.25 -11.09
N PRO A 283 8.36 18.86 -10.21
CA PRO A 283 9.52 18.19 -9.64
C PRO A 283 9.11 16.88 -8.95
N ASN A 284 9.84 15.79 -9.18
CA ASN A 284 9.52 14.47 -8.61
C ASN A 284 9.30 14.50 -7.08
N ASN A 285 10.07 15.31 -6.35
CA ASN A 285 9.92 15.45 -4.90
C ASN A 285 8.65 16.22 -4.50
N ALA A 286 8.17 17.17 -5.31
CA ALA A 286 6.87 17.80 -5.10
C ALA A 286 5.73 16.80 -5.32
N ARG A 287 5.85 15.93 -6.33
CA ARG A 287 4.90 14.84 -6.59
C ARG A 287 4.82 13.83 -5.44
N LYS A 288 5.96 13.48 -4.84
CA LYS A 288 6.00 12.66 -3.62
C LYS A 288 5.20 13.30 -2.47
N LEU A 289 5.31 14.62 -2.27
CA LEU A 289 4.54 15.33 -1.25
C LEU A 289 3.04 15.31 -1.56
N LEU A 290 2.65 15.60 -2.81
CA LEU A 290 1.26 15.56 -3.27
C LEU A 290 0.60 14.20 -2.99
N ARG A 291 1.32 13.12 -3.27
CA ARG A 291 0.87 11.76 -2.99
C ARG A 291 0.75 11.50 -1.49
N SER A 292 1.82 11.75 -0.75
CA SER A 292 1.94 11.34 0.65
C SER A 292 1.11 12.20 1.62
N TYR A 293 0.69 13.40 1.19
CA TYR A 293 -0.08 14.35 1.99
C TYR A 293 -1.33 14.86 1.26
N SER A 294 -1.94 14.03 0.40
CA SER A 294 -3.08 14.38 -0.48
C SER A 294 -4.34 14.89 0.24
N ASN A 295 -4.46 14.65 1.55
CA ASN A 295 -5.55 15.16 2.37
C ASN A 295 -5.35 16.62 2.80
N VAL A 296 -4.12 17.14 2.80
CA VAL A 296 -3.79 18.52 3.23
C VAL A 296 -3.14 19.36 2.14
N ILE A 297 -2.39 18.74 1.23
CA ILE A 297 -1.82 19.39 0.04
C ILE A 297 -2.86 19.31 -1.08
N ALA A 298 -3.10 20.44 -1.74
CA ALA A 298 -4.00 20.56 -2.86
C ALA A 298 -3.26 20.35 -4.20
N ASP A 299 -2.15 21.05 -4.40
CA ASP A 299 -1.46 21.10 -5.70
C ASP A 299 -0.03 21.68 -5.59
N PHE A 300 0.66 21.79 -6.72
CA PHE A 300 1.93 22.47 -6.89
C PHE A 300 1.86 23.47 -8.07
N SER A 301 2.23 24.73 -7.83
CA SER A 301 2.32 25.74 -8.89
C SER A 301 3.43 26.73 -8.58
N ASP A 302 4.07 27.27 -9.62
CA ASP A 302 5.03 28.38 -9.51
C ASP A 302 6.10 28.18 -8.43
N ASN A 303 6.67 26.96 -8.34
CA ASN A 303 7.66 26.59 -7.33
C ASN A 303 7.15 26.66 -5.87
N HIS A 304 5.84 26.44 -5.67
CA HIS A 304 5.20 26.40 -4.35
C HIS A 304 4.34 25.15 -4.16
N ILE A 305 4.33 24.64 -2.94
CA ILE A 305 3.34 23.66 -2.47
C ILE A 305 2.10 24.42 -2.02
N LEU A 306 0.96 24.07 -2.59
CA LEU A 306 -0.34 24.68 -2.31
C LEU A 306 -1.12 23.78 -1.34
N PHE A 307 -1.50 24.31 -0.19
CA PHE A 307 -2.28 23.58 0.81
C PHE A 307 -3.78 23.84 0.62
N LYS A 308 -4.61 22.88 1.01
CA LYS A 308 -6.08 23.02 0.98
C LYS A 308 -6.60 24.13 1.89
N SER A 309 -5.80 24.56 2.87
CA SER A 309 -6.07 25.73 3.71
C SER A 309 -5.91 27.07 2.98
N GLY A 310 -5.43 27.07 1.72
CA GLY A 310 -5.07 28.26 0.96
C GLY A 310 -3.63 28.74 1.21
N LYS A 311 -2.92 28.19 2.21
CA LYS A 311 -1.51 28.51 2.45
C LYS A 311 -0.65 28.00 1.29
N ARG A 312 0.39 28.76 0.94
CA ARG A 312 1.42 28.35 -0.02
C ARG A 312 2.80 28.42 0.63
N LEU A 313 3.66 27.44 0.35
CA LEU A 313 5.04 27.42 0.84
C LEU A 313 6.01 27.25 -0.33
N LEU A 314 7.11 27.99 -0.30
CA LEU A 314 8.18 27.89 -1.29
C LEU A 314 8.76 26.47 -1.27
N PHE A 315 8.85 25.86 -2.44
CA PHE A 315 9.37 24.50 -2.59
C PHE A 315 10.90 24.47 -2.59
N ASN A 316 11.54 25.34 -3.35
CA ASN A 316 13.00 25.38 -3.54
C ASN A 316 13.46 26.84 -3.66
N ASP A 317 14.41 27.27 -2.84
CA ASP A 317 14.94 28.64 -2.90
C ASP A 317 16.07 28.82 -3.93
N ASN A 318 16.49 27.74 -4.59
CA ASN A 318 17.59 27.67 -5.56
C ASN A 318 18.97 28.08 -5.00
N LYS A 319 19.15 28.07 -3.68
CA LYS A 319 20.44 28.36 -3.04
C LYS A 319 21.24 27.07 -2.85
N THR A 320 22.56 27.17 -3.04
CA THR A 320 23.51 26.16 -2.57
C THR A 320 23.70 26.35 -1.07
N LYS A 321 23.41 25.31 -0.28
CA LYS A 321 23.48 25.34 1.18
C LYS A 321 24.61 24.45 1.68
N THR A 322 25.29 24.89 2.73
CA THR A 322 26.21 24.08 3.53
C THR A 322 25.46 23.01 4.32
N ALA A 323 26.18 22.03 4.88
CA ALA A 323 25.56 20.98 5.72
C ALA A 323 24.80 21.57 6.93
N ASP A 324 25.35 22.62 7.54
CA ASP A 324 24.72 23.29 8.69
C ASP A 324 23.47 24.06 8.26
N GLU A 325 23.52 24.77 7.13
CA GLU A 325 22.37 25.49 6.58
C GLU A 325 21.23 24.54 6.18
N LEU A 326 21.54 23.36 5.64
CA LEU A 326 20.54 22.31 5.37
C LEU A 326 19.82 21.88 6.66
N LEU A 327 20.51 21.87 7.81
CA LEU A 327 19.87 21.52 9.07
C LEU A 327 19.12 22.71 9.70
N SER A 328 19.69 23.92 9.66
CA SER A 328 19.16 25.08 10.37
C SER A 328 18.07 25.83 9.59
N ASN A 329 18.20 25.93 8.26
CA ASN A 329 17.30 26.69 7.41
C ASN A 329 17.02 25.99 6.04
N PRO A 330 16.46 24.76 6.06
CA PRO A 330 16.09 24.08 4.82
C PRO A 330 14.82 24.64 4.19
N ASP A 331 14.75 24.61 2.87
CA ASP A 331 13.50 24.64 2.12
C ASP A 331 12.84 23.25 2.05
N ILE A 332 11.70 23.13 1.38
CA ILE A 332 10.96 21.86 1.31
C ILE A 332 11.70 20.82 0.45
N LYS A 333 12.40 21.24 -0.61
CA LYS A 333 13.17 20.35 -1.48
C LYS A 333 14.38 19.78 -0.74
N ASP A 334 15.01 20.55 0.14
CA ASP A 334 16.15 20.12 0.95
C ASP A 334 15.85 18.89 1.83
N GLN A 335 14.58 18.68 2.20
CA GLN A 335 14.15 17.48 2.96
C GLN A 335 14.47 16.16 2.25
N PHE A 336 14.68 16.20 0.93
CA PHE A 336 15.00 15.06 0.08
C PHE A 336 16.49 14.95 -0.25
N TYR A 337 17.35 15.75 0.38
CA TYR A 337 18.78 15.81 0.07
C TYR A 337 19.46 14.43 0.21
N TYR A 338 19.13 13.69 1.28
CA TYR A 338 19.59 12.32 1.48
C TYR A 338 18.45 11.33 1.16
N PRO A 339 18.63 10.42 0.19
CA PRO A 339 17.62 9.41 -0.11
C PRO A 339 17.49 8.40 1.05
N TYR A 340 16.27 8.14 1.48
CA TYR A 340 15.99 7.07 2.43
C TYR A 340 15.83 5.74 1.67
N GLN A 341 16.54 4.70 2.09
CA GLN A 341 16.42 3.36 1.51
C GLN A 341 15.67 2.45 2.48
N LYS A 342 14.56 1.86 2.03
CA LYS A 342 13.77 0.87 2.80
C LYS A 342 14.51 -0.45 3.03
N GLY A 343 14.15 -1.16 4.10
CA GLY A 343 14.63 -2.48 4.44
C GLY A 343 15.96 -2.48 5.21
N LYS A 344 16.65 -3.62 5.18
CA LYS A 344 17.87 -3.84 5.94
C LYS A 344 19.02 -2.93 5.47
N ILE A 345 19.78 -2.40 6.43
CA ILE A 345 21.05 -1.73 6.14
C ILE A 345 22.04 -2.79 5.65
N THR A 346 22.41 -2.73 4.37
CA THR A 346 23.35 -3.66 3.73
C THR A 346 24.75 -3.09 3.53
N THR A 347 24.90 -1.77 3.68
CA THR A 347 26.17 -1.05 3.52
C THR A 347 26.39 -0.11 4.69
N LEU A 348 27.66 0.20 4.97
CA LEU A 348 28.01 1.15 6.03
C LEU A 348 27.43 2.53 5.69
N VAL A 349 26.76 3.16 6.66
CA VAL A 349 26.23 4.51 6.51
C VAL A 349 27.39 5.49 6.32
N LYS A 350 27.36 6.25 5.22
CA LYS A 350 28.41 7.22 4.90
C LYS A 350 28.44 8.36 5.93
N PRO A 351 29.61 8.96 6.22
CA PRO A 351 29.69 10.12 7.10
C PRO A 351 28.71 11.23 6.71
N ARG A 352 27.97 11.72 7.71
CA ARG A 352 26.95 12.78 7.59
C ARG A 352 25.75 12.45 6.68
N PHE A 353 25.57 11.18 6.32
CA PHE A 353 24.40 10.73 5.57
C PHE A 353 23.23 10.49 6.53
N ASP A 354 22.32 11.48 6.61
CA ASP A 354 21.26 11.50 7.60
C ASP A 354 19.86 11.62 6.95
N PRO A 355 19.36 10.55 6.30
CA PRO A 355 18.11 10.58 5.56
C PRO A 355 16.92 10.85 6.48
N GLY A 356 16.35 12.06 6.35
CA GLY A 356 15.19 12.53 7.13
C GLY A 356 15.50 13.58 8.19
N ARG A 357 16.75 13.79 8.62
CA ARG A 357 17.08 14.84 9.63
C ARG A 357 16.85 16.27 9.10
N ILE A 358 16.99 16.46 7.79
CA ILE A 358 16.68 17.74 7.13
C ILE A 358 15.16 17.86 6.96
N ALA A 359 14.59 18.90 7.56
CA ALA A 359 13.14 19.06 7.63
C ALA A 359 12.73 20.53 7.82
N ASN A 360 11.95 21.04 6.87
CA ASN A 360 11.43 22.40 6.87
C ASN A 360 10.35 22.58 7.94
N GLN A 361 10.59 23.43 8.94
CA GLN A 361 9.69 23.57 10.09
C GLN A 361 8.30 24.08 9.69
N ASP A 362 8.23 25.01 8.75
CA ASP A 362 6.96 25.62 8.32
C ASP A 362 6.06 24.64 7.58
N PHE A 363 6.64 23.69 6.85
CA PHE A 363 5.92 22.58 6.23
C PHE A 363 5.17 21.76 7.29
N PHE A 364 5.85 21.28 8.32
CA PHE A 364 5.21 20.48 9.37
C PHE A 364 4.23 21.29 10.23
N LYS A 365 4.57 22.54 10.54
CA LYS A 365 3.65 23.45 11.25
C LYS A 365 2.36 23.69 10.47
N THR A 366 2.46 23.80 9.14
CA THR A 366 1.29 23.97 8.26
C THR A 366 0.38 22.75 8.27
N ILE A 367 0.95 21.54 8.35
CA ILE A 367 0.19 20.29 8.32
C ILE A 367 -0.41 19.95 9.70
N TYR A 368 0.39 20.07 10.76
CA TYR A 368 0.07 19.48 12.05
C TYR A 368 -0.30 20.50 13.14
N GLY A 369 0.02 21.79 12.94
CA GLY A 369 -0.23 22.88 13.88
C GLY A 369 1.00 23.73 14.13
N ASN A 370 0.81 25.06 14.16
CA ASN A 370 1.87 26.04 14.38
C ASN A 370 2.15 26.30 15.87
N THR A 371 1.14 26.07 16.72
CA THR A 371 1.23 26.24 18.18
C THR A 371 1.00 24.93 18.91
N GLN A 372 1.43 24.85 20.18
CA GLN A 372 1.17 23.69 21.03
C GLN A 372 -0.34 23.38 21.10
N ALA A 373 -1.16 24.41 21.31
CA ALA A 373 -2.62 24.27 21.40
C ALA A 373 -3.26 23.76 20.09
N GLU A 374 -2.77 24.21 18.93
CA GLU A 374 -3.24 23.69 17.63
C GLU A 374 -2.89 22.22 17.43
N VAL A 375 -1.68 21.80 17.83
CA VAL A 375 -1.30 20.39 17.77
C VAL A 375 -2.15 19.55 18.72
N GLU A 376 -2.29 19.98 19.98
CA GLU A 376 -3.01 19.23 21.02
C GLU A 376 -4.49 18.98 20.66
N LYS A 377 -5.15 19.91 19.95
CA LYS A 377 -6.51 19.70 19.40
C LYS A 377 -6.62 18.55 18.41
N ASN A 378 -5.51 18.18 17.78
CA ASN A 378 -5.43 17.10 16.80
C ASN A 378 -4.89 15.79 17.39
N LEU A 379 -4.44 15.79 18.65
CA LEU A 379 -3.98 14.58 19.32
C LEU A 379 -5.18 13.74 19.80
N VAL A 380 -5.03 12.43 19.66
CA VAL A 380 -5.95 11.43 20.21
C VAL A 380 -5.15 10.45 21.05
N ASP A 381 -5.81 9.86 22.06
CA ASP A 381 -5.21 8.77 22.83
C ASP A 381 -5.43 7.45 22.10
N ILE A 382 -4.35 6.68 21.93
CA ILE A 382 -4.41 5.29 21.46
C ILE A 382 -3.71 4.37 22.45
N VAL A 383 -4.09 3.09 22.48
CA VAL A 383 -3.41 2.06 23.28
C VAL A 383 -2.29 1.47 22.42
N TRP A 384 -1.05 1.65 22.85
CA TRP A 384 0.13 1.11 22.16
C TRP A 384 0.35 -0.36 22.52
N ALA A 385 0.54 -1.20 21.49
CA ALA A 385 0.82 -2.64 21.59
C ALA A 385 0.05 -3.29 22.76
N PRO A 386 -1.30 -3.39 22.66
CA PRO A 386 -2.18 -3.73 23.78
C PRO A 386 -1.77 -4.95 24.61
N LYS A 387 -1.13 -5.96 24.01
CA LYS A 387 -0.66 -7.17 24.69
C LYS A 387 0.76 -7.03 25.25
N SER A 388 1.62 -6.26 24.59
CA SER A 388 3.03 -6.13 24.96
C SER A 388 3.32 -4.99 25.94
N ASP A 389 2.60 -3.88 25.87
CA ASP A 389 2.77 -2.69 26.71
C ASP A 389 1.44 -2.19 27.30
N GLY A 390 0.43 -1.92 26.46
CA GLY A 390 -0.92 -1.56 26.91
C GLY A 390 -1.10 -0.13 27.41
N ARG A 391 -0.06 0.71 27.35
CA ARG A 391 -0.14 2.11 27.78
C ARG A 391 -0.91 2.98 26.77
N LYS A 392 -1.53 4.05 27.27
CA LYS A 392 -2.10 5.12 26.43
C LYS A 392 -1.04 6.11 26.01
N ILE A 393 -1.01 6.46 24.73
CA ILE A 393 -0.09 7.45 24.16
C ILE A 393 -0.83 8.45 23.29
N LYS A 394 -0.32 9.68 23.22
CA LYS A 394 -0.89 10.75 22.40
C LYS A 394 -0.26 10.78 21.01
N VAL A 395 -1.10 10.71 19.97
CA VAL A 395 -0.68 10.69 18.57
C VAL A 395 -1.63 11.57 17.75
N THR A 396 -1.13 12.24 16.71
CA THR A 396 -1.99 13.06 15.85
C THR A 396 -2.95 12.22 15.00
N LYS A 397 -4.20 12.66 14.86
CA LYS A 397 -5.17 12.08 13.91
C LYS A 397 -4.92 12.52 12.46
N ILE A 398 -4.17 13.60 12.25
CA ILE A 398 -3.87 14.14 10.92
C ILE A 398 -3.09 13.11 10.11
N ASN A 399 -3.43 12.96 8.82
CA ASN A 399 -2.88 11.96 7.91
C ASN A 399 -3.06 10.51 8.40
N GLY A 400 -3.99 10.27 9.33
CA GLY A 400 -4.28 8.95 9.90
C GLY A 400 -3.12 8.35 10.70
N VAL A 401 -2.20 9.18 11.23
CA VAL A 401 -1.02 8.72 11.97
C VAL A 401 -1.41 7.89 13.19
N ALA A 402 -2.42 8.31 13.96
CA ALA A 402 -2.94 7.54 15.09
C ALA A 402 -3.38 6.12 14.71
N SER A 403 -4.13 5.97 13.62
CA SER A 403 -4.56 4.65 13.13
C SER A 403 -3.39 3.80 12.66
N LYS A 404 -2.37 4.42 12.04
CA LYS A 404 -1.14 3.73 11.62
C LYS A 404 -0.33 3.23 12.82
N ILE A 405 -0.10 4.07 13.83
CA ILE A 405 0.63 3.65 15.05
C ILE A 405 -0.14 2.55 15.79
N LYS A 406 -1.47 2.63 15.84
CA LYS A 406 -2.30 1.56 16.40
C LYS A 406 -2.07 0.24 15.64
N ALA A 407 -2.17 0.26 14.31
CA ALA A 407 -1.98 -0.93 13.46
C ALA A 407 -0.56 -1.51 13.60
N ILE A 408 0.47 -0.66 13.67
CA ILE A 408 1.86 -1.09 13.94
C ILE A 408 1.92 -1.85 15.27
N GLY A 409 1.37 -1.29 16.35
CA GLY A 409 1.39 -1.93 17.67
C GLY A 409 0.67 -3.29 17.69
N GLU A 410 -0.48 -3.39 17.01
CA GLU A 410 -1.25 -4.63 16.87
C GLU A 410 -0.54 -5.68 16.00
N GLU A 411 0.19 -5.25 14.96
CA GLU A 411 1.00 -6.15 14.13
C GLU A 411 2.19 -6.70 14.90
N LEU A 412 2.92 -5.84 15.62
CA LEU A 412 4.07 -6.26 16.43
C LEU A 412 3.67 -7.13 17.63
N ASP A 413 2.44 -7.00 18.14
CA ASP A 413 1.89 -7.87 19.19
C ASP A 413 1.70 -9.33 18.75
N LYS A 414 1.73 -9.61 17.43
CA LYS A 414 1.73 -10.99 16.89
C LYS A 414 3.07 -11.69 17.08
N HIS A 415 4.09 -10.95 17.54
CA HIS A 415 5.47 -11.39 17.70
C HIS A 415 5.93 -11.24 19.16
N PRO A 416 5.65 -12.22 20.04
CA PRO A 416 5.99 -12.15 21.46
C PRO A 416 7.49 -11.89 21.73
N GLU A 417 8.37 -12.32 20.85
CA GLU A 417 9.82 -12.11 20.89
C GLU A 417 10.21 -10.63 20.81
N LEU A 418 9.36 -9.76 20.23
CA LEU A 418 9.62 -8.33 20.08
C LEU A 418 9.26 -7.52 21.33
N LYS A 419 8.52 -8.12 22.28
CA LYS A 419 8.05 -7.47 23.51
C LYS A 419 9.13 -6.67 24.26
N PRO A 420 10.39 -7.13 24.40
CA PRO A 420 11.43 -6.34 25.08
C PRO A 420 11.74 -4.99 24.43
N PHE A 421 11.52 -4.84 23.12
CA PHE A 421 11.83 -3.63 22.34
C PHE A 421 10.65 -2.66 22.29
N ILE A 422 9.42 -3.17 22.32
CA ILE A 422 8.20 -2.36 22.14
C ILE A 422 7.47 -2.02 23.44
N ARG A 423 7.88 -2.60 24.58
CA ARG A 423 7.44 -2.18 25.92
C ARG A 423 8.31 -1.06 26.47
N ASN A 424 7.80 -0.26 27.41
CA ASN A 424 8.61 0.79 28.06
C ASN A 424 9.18 1.80 27.07
N ILE A 425 8.34 2.20 26.11
CA ILE A 425 8.68 3.20 25.11
C ILE A 425 9.12 4.53 25.74
N GLY A 426 10.00 5.26 25.05
CA GLY A 426 10.45 6.61 25.42
C GLY A 426 9.36 7.68 25.28
N GLY A 427 8.33 7.43 24.46
CA GLY A 427 7.13 8.26 24.35
C GLY A 427 6.81 8.68 22.92
N SER A 428 5.68 9.36 22.73
CA SER A 428 5.20 9.78 21.40
C SER A 428 5.07 11.29 21.24
N TYR A 429 4.49 11.98 22.22
CA TYR A 429 4.25 13.42 22.17
C TYR A 429 4.97 14.17 23.28
N LYS A 430 5.70 15.22 22.89
CA LYS A 430 6.26 16.22 23.80
C LYS A 430 6.53 17.50 23.02
N TRP A 431 5.85 18.60 23.37
CA TRP A 431 6.13 19.91 22.80
C TRP A 431 7.48 20.43 23.32
N ARG A 432 8.50 20.42 22.45
CA ARG A 432 9.87 20.81 22.81
C ARG A 432 10.70 21.15 21.57
N LYS A 433 11.71 21.98 21.77
CA LYS A 433 12.81 22.11 20.81
C LYS A 433 13.75 20.90 20.90
N VAL A 434 14.43 20.58 19.80
CA VAL A 434 15.56 19.65 19.80
C VAL A 434 16.71 20.34 20.55
N LYS A 435 17.35 19.61 21.47
CA LYS A 435 18.45 20.11 22.29
C LYS A 435 19.54 20.74 21.40
N GLY A 436 20.05 21.90 21.79
CA GLY A 436 21.06 22.63 21.02
C GLY A 436 20.54 23.34 19.76
N THR A 437 19.23 23.35 19.49
CA THR A 437 18.67 23.99 18.29
C THR A 437 17.39 24.77 18.57
N ASN A 438 16.95 25.60 17.62
CA ASN A 438 15.66 26.30 17.65
C ASN A 438 14.50 25.53 16.98
N ARG A 439 14.76 24.31 16.49
CA ARG A 439 13.81 23.50 15.72
C ARG A 439 12.90 22.70 16.66
N LEU A 440 11.62 22.59 16.35
CA LEU A 440 10.72 21.69 17.06
C LEU A 440 11.08 20.24 16.76
N SER A 441 11.01 19.39 17.78
CA SER A 441 11.14 17.94 17.64
C SER A 441 9.94 17.38 16.88
N ARG A 442 10.11 16.26 16.17
CA ARG A 442 8.97 15.57 15.52
C ARG A 442 7.95 15.04 16.53
N HIS A 443 8.37 14.76 17.77
CA HIS A 443 7.45 14.49 18.88
C HIS A 443 6.51 15.65 19.18
N SER A 444 6.88 16.90 18.86
CA SER A 444 6.02 18.07 19.09
C SER A 444 4.82 18.12 18.15
N PHE A 445 4.83 17.38 17.04
CA PHE A 445 3.69 17.27 16.12
C PHE A 445 2.88 15.98 16.36
N GLY A 446 3.27 15.14 17.33
CA GLY A 446 2.63 13.85 17.59
C GLY A 446 2.76 12.83 16.45
N ILE A 447 3.83 12.96 15.64
CA ILE A 447 4.10 12.11 14.47
C ILE A 447 5.27 11.14 14.68
N ALA A 448 5.84 11.11 15.88
CA ALA A 448 6.99 10.29 16.21
C ALA A 448 6.70 9.41 17.43
N ILE A 449 7.45 8.32 17.54
CA ILE A 449 7.46 7.43 18.70
C ILE A 449 8.89 6.96 18.94
N ASP A 450 9.33 7.07 20.19
CA ASP A 450 10.59 6.50 20.66
C ASP A 450 10.28 5.17 21.33
N LEU A 451 10.86 4.07 20.85
CA LEU A 451 10.70 2.74 21.45
C LEU A 451 11.51 2.60 22.76
N ASN A 452 11.74 1.37 23.24
CA ASN A 452 12.43 1.14 24.50
C ASN A 452 13.86 1.70 24.49
N VAL A 453 14.09 2.75 25.28
CA VAL A 453 15.39 3.43 25.38
C VAL A 453 16.50 2.48 25.84
N ALA A 454 16.20 1.55 26.77
CA ALA A 454 17.19 0.59 27.27
C ALA A 454 17.61 -0.47 26.24
N LYS A 455 16.92 -0.53 25.09
CA LYS A 455 17.25 -1.41 23.96
C LYS A 455 17.81 -0.65 22.76
N SER A 456 18.12 0.63 22.94
CA SER A 456 18.49 1.55 21.87
C SER A 456 19.87 2.18 22.10
N ASN A 457 20.37 2.82 21.05
CA ASN A 457 21.64 3.53 20.99
C ASN A 457 21.40 4.92 20.39
N TYR A 458 22.18 5.89 20.86
CA TYR A 458 22.15 7.27 20.37
C TYR A 458 23.57 7.80 20.26
N TRP A 459 23.88 8.44 19.15
CA TRP A 459 25.26 8.83 18.81
C TRP A 459 25.90 9.74 19.86
N GLU A 460 25.17 10.70 20.45
CA GLU A 460 25.74 11.59 21.48
C GLU A 460 26.09 10.82 22.76
N TRP A 461 25.35 9.75 23.08
CA TRP A 461 25.65 8.93 24.26
C TRP A 461 26.91 8.10 24.04
N ASP A 462 27.06 7.55 22.83
CA ASP A 462 28.18 6.69 22.49
C ASP A 462 29.48 7.50 22.27
N CYS A 463 29.40 8.67 21.63
CA CYS A 463 30.56 9.57 21.45
C CYS A 463 30.84 10.46 22.67
N LYS A 464 29.87 10.61 23.59
CA LYS A 464 29.89 11.56 24.71
C LYS A 464 30.16 13.00 24.25
N CYS A 465 29.54 13.39 23.14
CA CYS A 465 29.81 14.62 22.42
C CYS A 465 28.53 15.16 21.75
N THR A 466 28.52 16.43 21.38
CA THR A 466 27.44 17.06 20.59
C THR A 466 27.96 17.67 19.29
N ASP A 467 29.16 17.25 18.86
CA ASP A 467 29.83 17.77 17.67
C ASP A 467 29.35 17.00 16.42
N GLU A 468 28.54 17.65 15.59
CA GLU A 468 27.99 17.10 14.33
C GLU A 468 29.07 16.81 13.27
N GLN A 469 30.31 17.27 13.48
CA GLN A 469 31.45 16.94 12.60
C GLN A 469 32.29 15.78 13.15
N LYS A 470 31.94 15.22 14.31
CA LYS A 470 32.68 14.11 14.91
C LYS A 470 32.61 12.88 14.01
N ILE A 471 33.76 12.26 13.77
CA ILE A 471 33.82 10.92 13.18
C ILE A 471 33.36 9.91 14.22
N LEU A 472 32.22 9.29 13.97
CA LEU A 472 31.60 8.27 14.80
C LEU A 472 32.17 6.88 14.45
N ALA A 473 32.32 6.04 15.48
CA ALA A 473 32.63 4.64 15.28
C ALA A 473 31.44 3.91 14.62
N PRO A 474 31.67 2.83 13.85
CA PRO A 474 30.59 2.01 13.32
C PRO A 474 29.67 1.51 14.43
N HIS A 475 28.37 1.58 14.19
CA HIS A 475 27.35 1.14 15.11
C HIS A 475 26.52 0.00 14.51
N THR A 476 26.19 -1.00 15.33
CA THR A 476 25.23 -2.06 14.98
C THR A 476 24.02 -1.93 15.89
N SER A 477 22.88 -1.62 15.29
CA SER A 477 21.61 -1.50 16.01
C SER A 477 21.12 -2.85 16.52
N LYS A 478 20.50 -2.83 17.70
CA LYS A 478 19.84 -3.99 18.32
C LYS A 478 18.37 -4.12 17.93
N ILE A 479 17.79 -3.13 17.24
CA ILE A 479 16.38 -3.14 16.85
C ILE A 479 16.14 -4.24 15.80
N PRO A 480 15.25 -5.22 16.05
CA PRO A 480 14.93 -6.27 15.10
C PRO A 480 14.39 -5.73 13.78
N GLN A 481 14.78 -6.36 12.67
CA GLN A 481 14.39 -5.93 11.31
C GLN A 481 12.86 -5.92 11.12
N ILE A 482 12.14 -6.87 11.73
CA ILE A 482 10.67 -6.93 11.67
C ILE A 482 10.05 -5.63 12.17
N ILE A 483 10.59 -5.02 13.24
CA ILE A 483 10.10 -3.72 13.74
C ILE A 483 10.30 -2.64 12.67
N ILE A 484 11.50 -2.56 12.10
CA ILE A 484 11.84 -1.55 11.09
C ILE A 484 10.93 -1.69 9.85
N ASP A 485 10.78 -2.91 9.35
CA ASP A 485 9.97 -3.20 8.17
C ASP A 485 8.49 -2.87 8.41
N THR A 486 7.95 -3.19 9.60
CA THR A 486 6.59 -2.83 9.97
C THR A 486 6.42 -1.30 10.02
N PHE A 487 7.33 -0.55 10.65
CA PHE A 487 7.22 0.92 10.66
C PHE A 487 7.30 1.53 9.24
N GLU A 488 8.21 1.05 8.39
CA GLU A 488 8.37 1.52 7.01
C GLU A 488 7.17 1.19 6.12
N LYS A 489 6.55 0.02 6.33
CA LYS A 489 5.27 -0.36 5.70
C LYS A 489 4.19 0.68 5.98
N TYR A 490 4.16 1.26 7.17
CA TYR A 490 3.17 2.27 7.58
C TYR A 490 3.62 3.72 7.38
N GLY A 491 4.71 3.98 6.65
CA GLY A 491 5.13 5.33 6.28
C GLY A 491 6.04 6.03 7.31
N PHE A 492 6.63 5.27 8.24
CA PHE A 492 7.60 5.79 9.21
C PHE A 492 9.03 5.49 8.77
N ILE A 493 9.90 6.49 8.88
CA ILE A 493 11.34 6.29 8.76
C ILE A 493 11.96 6.02 10.13
N TRP A 494 13.13 5.42 10.14
CA TRP A 494 13.85 5.04 11.36
C TRP A 494 15.16 5.81 11.53
N GLY A 495 15.35 6.39 12.72
CA GLY A 495 16.53 7.17 13.07
C GLY A 495 17.83 6.37 13.14
N GLY A 496 17.76 5.05 13.20
CA GLY A 496 18.95 4.19 13.13
C GLY A 496 19.60 4.10 11.74
N LYS A 497 18.98 4.67 10.69
CA LYS A 497 19.59 4.81 9.36
C LYS A 497 20.40 6.09 9.18
N TRP A 498 20.40 6.97 10.19
CA TRP A 498 21.21 8.18 10.19
C TRP A 498 22.66 7.85 10.54
N TYR A 499 23.60 8.61 9.99
CA TYR A 499 24.97 8.60 10.49
C TYR A 499 25.00 9.03 11.95
N HIS A 500 24.27 10.10 12.25
CA HIS A 500 23.95 10.55 13.61
C HIS A 500 22.76 9.76 14.16
N TYR A 501 22.96 8.46 14.37
CA TYR A 501 21.90 7.50 14.67
C TYR A 501 21.13 7.82 15.96
N ASP A 502 19.82 7.58 15.90
CA ASP A 502 18.90 7.55 17.02
C ASP A 502 18.02 6.31 16.87
N THR A 503 18.44 5.17 17.45
CA THR A 503 17.80 3.89 17.13
C THR A 503 16.45 3.69 17.80
N MET A 504 16.10 4.48 18.82
CA MET A 504 14.76 4.41 19.40
C MET A 504 13.72 5.13 18.54
N HIS A 505 14.16 6.07 17.70
CA HIS A 505 13.30 7.05 17.06
C HIS A 505 12.69 6.57 15.75
N PHE A 506 11.36 6.68 15.66
CA PHE A 506 10.60 6.50 14.43
C PHE A 506 9.72 7.73 14.21
N GLU A 507 9.72 8.26 12.99
CA GLU A 507 8.91 9.43 12.62
C GLU A 507 8.15 9.23 11.30
N TYR A 508 6.90 9.69 11.25
CA TYR A 508 6.07 9.59 10.06
C TYR A 508 6.55 10.54 8.97
N ARG A 509 7.16 9.97 7.93
CA ARG A 509 7.76 10.67 6.78
C ARG A 509 7.45 9.92 5.47
N PRO A 510 6.15 9.77 5.13
CA PRO A 510 5.72 8.98 3.99
C PRO A 510 6.23 9.50 2.65
N GLU A 511 6.68 10.75 2.57
CA GLU A 511 7.25 11.34 1.36
C GLU A 511 8.66 10.81 1.03
N LEU A 512 9.35 10.22 2.01
CA LEU A 512 10.69 9.66 1.83
C LEU A 512 10.68 8.17 1.45
N LEU A 513 9.50 7.55 1.35
CA LEU A 513 9.28 6.10 1.29
C LEU A 513 8.66 5.59 -0.02
#